data_AF-A0A150MPP0-F1
#
_entry.id   AF-A0A150MPP0-F1
#
_cell.length_a   1.000
_cell.length_b   1.000
_cell.length_c   1.000
_cell.angle_alpha   90.00
_cell.angle_beta   90.00
_cell.angle_gamma   90.00
#
_symmetry.space_group_name_H-M   'P 1'
#
loop_
_entity.id
_entity.type
_entity.pdbx_description
1 polymer ?
#
loop_
_entity_poly.entity_id
_entity_poly.type
_entity_poly.pdbx_seq_one_letter_code
_entity_poly.pdbx_strand_id
1 'polypeptide(L)'
;MSLSPLFEGGHRFVLSVTTIATPHDGTTLVNMVDFTNRFFDLQKAVLEAVAVASNAPYTSEIYDFKLDQWGLRRQPGESFDHYFERLKRSPVWTSTDTARYDLSVPGAETLNRWVKASPNTYYLSFSTERTYRGALTGNYYPELGMNAFSAIVCAPFLGSYRNAALGIDDRWLENDGIVNTVSMNGPKRGSSDRIVPYDGALKKGVWNDMGTYNVDHLEIIGVDPNPSFDIRAFYLRLAEQLASLRP
;
A
#
# COMPACT_ATOMS: atom_id res chain seq x y z
N MET A 1 24.25 17.51 20.93
CA MET A 1 23.14 16.96 20.12
C MET A 1 22.64 18.09 19.23
N SER A 2 22.59 17.89 17.92
CA SER A 2 21.94 18.79 16.97
C SER A 2 20.51 18.31 16.71
N LEU A 3 19.57 19.23 16.53
CA LEU A 3 18.21 18.92 16.12
C LEU A 3 18.12 19.01 14.59
N SER A 4 17.48 18.03 13.95
CA SER A 4 17.18 18.11 12.51
C SER A 4 16.06 19.14 12.27
N PRO A 5 16.17 20.03 11.27
CA PRO A 5 15.11 21.00 10.95
C PRO A 5 13.73 20.38 10.70
N LEU A 6 13.67 19.12 10.24
CA LEU A 6 12.40 18.40 10.05
C LEU A 6 11.52 18.40 11.31
N PHE A 7 12.14 18.33 12.50
CA PHE A 7 11.44 18.23 13.78
C PHE A 7 11.11 19.59 14.41
N GLU A 8 11.50 20.71 13.79
CA GLU A 8 11.24 22.07 14.32
C GLU A 8 9.82 22.57 14.01
N GLY A 9 9.12 21.97 13.04
CA GLY A 9 7.84 22.48 12.54
C GLY A 9 8.00 23.71 11.64
N GLY A 10 6.90 24.34 11.22
CA GLY A 10 6.92 25.55 10.40
C GLY A 10 7.22 25.37 8.91
N HIS A 11 7.58 24.17 8.46
CA HIS A 11 7.88 23.87 7.06
C HIS A 11 6.60 23.63 6.24
N ARG A 12 6.49 24.30 5.08
CA ARG A 12 5.35 24.19 4.16
C ARG A 12 5.83 24.16 2.71
N PHE A 13 6.20 22.98 2.24
CA PHE A 13 6.70 22.78 0.87
C PHE A 13 5.90 21.74 0.07
N VAL A 14 4.88 21.12 0.66
CA VAL A 14 4.02 20.13 -0.01
C VAL A 14 2.68 20.77 -0.36
N LEU A 15 2.47 21.07 -1.65
CA LEU A 15 1.21 21.62 -2.15
C LEU A 15 0.09 20.57 -2.18
N SER A 16 0.40 19.34 -2.59
CA SER A 16 -0.57 18.25 -2.68
C SER A 16 0.06 16.89 -2.37
N VAL A 17 -0.78 15.97 -1.89
CA VAL A 17 -0.47 14.55 -1.72
C VAL A 17 -1.55 13.76 -2.48
N THR A 18 -1.12 12.86 -3.35
CA THR A 18 -2.01 11.88 -3.99
C THR A 18 -1.61 10.49 -3.53
N THR A 19 -2.59 9.73 -3.07
CA THR A 19 -2.41 8.33 -2.68
C THR A 19 -3.18 7.43 -3.61
N ILE A 20 -2.58 6.31 -4.01
CA ILE A 20 -3.17 5.32 -4.89
C ILE A 20 -3.00 3.97 -4.20
N ALA A 21 -4.08 3.18 -4.10
CA ALA A 21 -4.05 1.85 -3.47
C ALA A 21 -3.48 1.83 -2.03
N THR A 22 -3.57 2.96 -1.31
CA THR A 22 -2.84 3.15 -0.05
C THR A 22 -3.63 2.58 1.14
N PRO A 23 -3.02 1.79 2.04
CA PRO A 23 -3.69 1.22 3.20
C PRO A 23 -3.80 2.23 4.35
N HIS A 24 -4.60 3.30 4.20
CA HIS A 24 -4.70 4.34 5.23
C HIS A 24 -5.23 3.83 6.57
N ASP A 25 -6.07 2.80 6.55
CA ASP A 25 -6.56 2.10 7.75
C ASP A 25 -5.90 0.72 7.92
N GLY A 26 -4.76 0.50 7.24
CA GLY A 26 -4.05 -0.77 7.19
C GLY A 26 -4.67 -1.76 6.20
N THR A 27 -4.06 -2.94 6.09
CA THR A 27 -4.60 -4.08 5.34
C THR A 27 -4.75 -5.29 6.26
N THR A 28 -5.82 -6.06 6.05
CA THR A 28 -6.02 -7.33 6.77
C THR A 28 -5.03 -8.39 6.33
N LEU A 29 -4.29 -8.21 5.23
CA LEU A 29 -3.28 -9.17 4.76
C LEU A 29 -2.26 -9.55 5.86
N VAL A 30 -1.91 -8.59 6.73
CA VAL A 30 -0.98 -8.79 7.86
C VAL A 30 -1.50 -9.85 8.87
N ASN A 31 -2.81 -10.11 8.90
CA ASN A 31 -3.44 -11.08 9.78
C ASN A 31 -3.37 -12.53 9.27
N MET A 32 -2.86 -12.76 8.06
CA MET A 32 -2.65 -14.10 7.53
C MET A 32 -1.61 -14.85 8.39
N VAL A 33 -1.89 -16.10 8.75
CA VAL A 33 -1.07 -16.87 9.71
C VAL A 33 0.38 -17.02 9.25
N ASP A 34 0.60 -17.19 7.94
CA ASP A 34 1.90 -17.29 7.30
C ASP A 34 2.32 -15.99 6.58
N PHE A 35 1.75 -14.84 6.99
CA PHE A 35 2.02 -13.51 6.39
C PHE A 35 3.52 -13.23 6.22
N THR A 36 4.35 -13.61 7.19
CA THR A 36 5.80 -13.43 7.07
C THR A 36 6.38 -14.11 5.83
N ASN A 37 6.02 -15.37 5.57
CA ASN A 37 6.56 -16.05 4.40
C ASN A 37 5.99 -15.46 3.12
N ARG A 38 4.67 -15.21 3.07
CA ARG A 38 4.01 -14.67 1.89
C ARG A 38 4.41 -13.25 1.54
N PHE A 39 4.69 -12.41 2.53
CA PHE A 39 5.21 -11.07 2.27
C PHE A 39 6.57 -11.12 1.57
N PHE A 40 7.49 -12.00 2.00
CA PHE A 40 8.77 -12.14 1.31
C PHE A 40 8.65 -12.89 -0.02
N ASP A 41 7.67 -13.79 -0.19
CA ASP A 41 7.36 -14.38 -1.50
C ASP A 41 6.80 -13.33 -2.47
N LEU A 42 6.02 -12.35 -2.00
CA LEU A 42 5.60 -11.19 -2.80
C LEU A 42 6.80 -10.38 -3.30
N GLN A 43 7.81 -10.16 -2.44
CA GLN A 43 9.04 -9.48 -2.88
C GLN A 43 9.75 -10.28 -3.99
N LYS A 44 9.73 -11.61 -3.94
CA LYS A 44 10.28 -12.46 -5.01
C LYS A 44 9.45 -12.36 -6.28
N ALA A 45 8.13 -12.34 -6.18
CA ALA A 45 7.25 -12.15 -7.33
C ALA A 45 7.49 -10.79 -8.02
N VAL A 46 7.72 -9.73 -7.26
CA VAL A 46 8.09 -8.40 -7.81
C VAL A 46 9.46 -8.42 -8.49
N LEU A 47 10.45 -9.12 -7.91
CA LEU A 47 11.75 -9.32 -8.56
C LEU A 47 11.60 -10.11 -9.88
N GLU A 48 10.76 -11.14 -9.89
CA GLU A 48 10.48 -11.95 -11.08
C GLU A 48 9.81 -11.12 -12.19
N ALA A 49 8.89 -10.22 -11.84
CA ALA A 49 8.24 -9.32 -12.80
C ALA A 49 9.23 -8.41 -13.54
N VAL A 50 10.40 -8.12 -12.95
CA VAL A 50 11.50 -7.39 -13.59
C VAL A 50 12.65 -8.31 -14.05
N ALA A 51 12.37 -9.60 -14.24
CA ALA A 51 13.28 -10.64 -14.71
C ALA A 51 14.52 -10.87 -13.81
N VAL A 52 14.37 -10.69 -12.49
CA VAL A 52 15.41 -10.96 -11.49
C VAL A 52 15.08 -12.22 -10.70
N ALA A 53 16.01 -13.18 -10.70
CA ALA A 53 15.87 -14.45 -9.98
C ALA A 53 16.28 -14.30 -8.50
N SER A 54 15.42 -14.73 -7.55
CA SER A 54 15.70 -14.56 -6.12
C SER A 54 16.83 -15.46 -5.58
N ASN A 55 17.13 -16.55 -6.28
CA ASN A 55 18.11 -17.57 -5.86
C ASN A 55 19.55 -17.30 -6.33
N ALA A 56 19.75 -16.31 -7.21
CA ALA A 56 21.06 -15.99 -7.75
C ALA A 56 21.85 -15.01 -6.85
N PRO A 57 23.13 -15.29 -6.54
CA PRO A 57 23.97 -14.41 -5.74
C PRO A 57 24.60 -13.30 -6.60
N TYR A 58 23.80 -12.32 -7.00
CA TYR A 58 24.26 -11.19 -7.83
C TYR A 58 25.38 -10.40 -7.15
N THR A 59 26.40 -10.00 -7.92
CA THR A 59 27.50 -9.15 -7.43
C THR A 59 27.13 -7.68 -7.38
N SER A 60 26.32 -7.21 -8.34
CA SER A 60 25.66 -5.90 -8.26
C SER A 60 24.53 -5.94 -7.23
N GLU A 61 24.15 -4.78 -6.69
CA GLU A 61 23.14 -4.69 -5.64
C GLU A 61 21.75 -5.16 -6.12
N ILE A 62 21.40 -4.82 -7.37
CA ILE A 62 20.11 -5.05 -8.05
C ILE A 62 18.94 -4.37 -7.35
N TYR A 63 18.71 -4.66 -6.07
CA TYR A 63 17.68 -4.03 -5.24
C TYR A 63 18.19 -3.76 -3.82
N ASP A 64 18.33 -2.49 -3.49
CA ASP A 64 18.75 -1.99 -2.18
C ASP A 64 17.55 -1.68 -1.27
N PHE A 65 17.50 -2.36 -0.11
CA PHE A 65 16.48 -2.19 0.93
C PHE A 65 16.71 -0.97 1.83
N LYS A 66 17.86 -0.28 1.73
CA LYS A 66 18.19 0.97 2.46
C LYS A 66 18.05 0.84 3.98
N LEU A 67 18.72 -0.18 4.54
CA LEU A 67 18.63 -0.55 5.96
C LEU A 67 19.89 -0.18 6.76
N ASP A 68 20.59 0.87 6.36
CA ASP A 68 21.81 1.38 7.00
C ASP A 68 21.64 1.63 8.50
N GLN A 69 20.50 2.18 8.92
CA GLN A 69 20.16 2.43 10.33
C GLN A 69 20.07 1.14 11.16
N TRP A 70 19.81 0.01 10.49
CA TRP A 70 19.79 -1.32 11.10
C TRP A 70 21.10 -2.09 10.87
N GLY A 71 22.07 -1.50 10.16
CA GLY A 71 23.32 -2.16 9.78
C GLY A 71 23.10 -3.38 8.86
N LEU A 72 22.01 -3.40 8.10
CA LEU A 72 21.64 -4.53 7.24
C LEU A 72 21.87 -4.19 5.77
N ARG A 73 22.52 -5.11 5.07
CA ARG A 73 22.66 -5.14 3.62
C ARG A 73 22.83 -6.57 3.15
N ARG A 74 22.58 -6.84 1.87
CA ARG A 74 22.90 -8.13 1.25
C ARG A 74 24.42 -8.31 1.17
N GLN A 75 24.92 -9.48 1.56
CA GLN A 75 26.35 -9.77 1.60
C GLN A 75 26.89 -10.26 0.25
N PRO A 76 28.20 -10.12 -0.03
CA PRO A 76 28.81 -10.77 -1.19
C PRO A 76 28.55 -12.28 -1.19
N GLY A 77 28.09 -12.83 -2.31
CA GLY A 77 27.73 -14.25 -2.42
C GLY A 77 26.36 -14.63 -1.85
N GLU A 78 25.60 -13.68 -1.29
CA GLU A 78 24.25 -13.89 -0.76
C GLU A 78 23.18 -13.63 -1.84
N SER A 79 22.28 -14.59 -2.05
CA SER A 79 21.08 -14.43 -2.90
C SER A 79 19.97 -13.68 -2.16
N PHE A 80 18.92 -13.24 -2.86
CA PHE A 80 17.75 -12.63 -2.21
C PHE A 80 17.03 -13.62 -1.29
N ASP A 81 16.94 -14.90 -1.64
CA ASP A 81 16.33 -15.92 -0.77
C ASP A 81 17.00 -15.98 0.60
N HIS A 82 18.33 -16.07 0.65
CA HIS A 82 19.07 -16.11 1.90
C HIS A 82 19.00 -14.77 2.65
N TYR A 83 19.08 -13.66 1.91
CA TYR A 83 18.95 -12.33 2.50
C TYR A 83 17.59 -12.13 3.17
N PHE A 84 16.51 -12.56 2.53
CA PHE A 84 15.15 -12.47 3.07
C PHE A 84 14.97 -13.32 4.33
N GLU A 85 15.56 -14.52 4.38
CA GLU A 85 15.56 -15.33 5.62
C GLU A 85 16.23 -14.61 6.79
N ARG A 86 17.26 -13.82 6.52
CA ARG A 86 17.92 -12.99 7.53
C ARG A 86 17.07 -11.79 7.93
N LEU A 87 16.43 -11.12 6.95
CA LEU A 87 15.52 -10.00 7.22
C LEU A 87 14.30 -10.42 8.07
N LYS A 88 13.71 -11.59 7.82
CA LYS A 88 12.59 -12.16 8.59
C LYS A 88 12.86 -12.23 10.10
N ARG A 89 14.13 -12.35 10.50
CA ARG A 89 14.57 -12.50 11.90
C ARG A 89 15.18 -11.21 12.47
N SER A 90 15.22 -10.15 11.67
CA SER A 90 15.91 -8.90 12.00
C SER A 90 14.94 -7.83 12.53
N PRO A 91 15.45 -6.74 13.15
CA PRO A 91 14.62 -5.67 13.71
C PRO A 91 13.68 -4.99 12.71
N VAL A 92 14.03 -4.93 11.41
CA VAL A 92 13.16 -4.37 10.37
C VAL A 92 11.87 -5.18 10.14
N TRP A 93 11.80 -6.40 10.68
CA TRP A 93 10.62 -7.26 10.59
C TRP A 93 9.98 -7.62 11.95
N THR A 94 10.76 -7.59 13.04
CA THR A 94 10.32 -8.05 14.36
C THR A 94 10.02 -6.92 15.35
N SER A 95 10.45 -5.69 15.08
CA SER A 95 10.16 -4.53 15.92
C SER A 95 8.88 -3.80 15.49
N THR A 96 8.49 -2.76 16.25
CA THR A 96 7.37 -1.87 15.90
C THR A 96 7.78 -0.74 14.95
N ASP A 97 9.08 -0.45 14.80
CA ASP A 97 9.58 0.56 13.86
C ASP A 97 9.76 -0.04 12.47
N THR A 98 8.64 -0.50 11.89
CA THR A 98 8.63 -1.33 10.68
C THR A 98 7.42 -1.07 9.81
N ALA A 99 7.60 -1.21 8.49
CA ALA A 99 6.49 -1.23 7.54
C ALA A 99 5.47 -2.32 7.89
N ARG A 100 5.91 -3.47 8.43
CA ARG A 100 5.02 -4.55 8.89
C ARG A 100 4.02 -4.07 9.95
N TYR A 101 4.50 -3.30 10.93
CA TYR A 101 3.64 -2.77 11.99
C TYR A 101 2.68 -1.73 11.42
N ASP A 102 3.18 -0.73 10.70
CA ASP A 102 2.38 0.37 10.16
C ASP A 102 1.38 -0.08 9.07
N LEU A 103 1.65 -1.19 8.38
CA LEU A 103 0.74 -1.80 7.40
C LEU A 103 -0.46 -2.49 8.06
N SER A 104 -0.35 -2.88 9.33
CA SER A 104 -1.44 -3.54 10.07
C SER A 104 -2.54 -2.56 10.46
N VAL A 105 -3.78 -3.03 10.59
CA VAL A 105 -4.91 -2.17 11.02
C VAL A 105 -4.63 -1.43 12.34
N PRO A 106 -4.08 -2.06 13.40
CA PRO A 106 -3.75 -1.34 14.64
C PRO A 106 -2.58 -0.35 14.50
N GLY A 107 -1.57 -0.66 13.68
CA GLY A 107 -0.43 0.22 13.44
C GLY A 107 -0.85 1.46 12.65
N ALA A 108 -1.61 1.27 11.57
CA ALA A 108 -2.20 2.36 10.79
C ALA A 108 -3.12 3.24 11.66
N GLU A 109 -3.97 2.65 12.51
CA GLU A 109 -4.79 3.41 13.45
C GLU A 109 -3.92 4.24 14.43
N THR A 110 -2.80 3.69 14.89
CA THR A 110 -1.86 4.41 15.75
C THR A 110 -1.20 5.59 15.02
N LEU A 111 -0.81 5.40 13.76
CA LEU A 111 -0.27 6.44 12.90
C LEU A 111 -1.29 7.57 12.65
N ASN A 112 -2.53 7.21 12.33
CA ASN A 112 -3.62 8.15 12.05
C ASN A 112 -4.00 9.05 13.24
N ARG A 113 -3.68 8.62 14.47
CA ARG A 113 -3.94 9.43 15.68
C ARG A 113 -3.11 10.71 15.72
N TRP A 114 -1.94 10.74 15.06
CA TRP A 114 -1.05 11.91 15.11
C TRP A 114 -0.68 12.47 13.73
N VAL A 115 -0.71 11.67 12.66
CA VAL A 115 -0.55 12.15 11.28
C VAL A 115 -1.90 12.65 10.77
N LYS A 116 -2.02 13.97 10.56
CA LYS A 116 -3.28 14.65 10.21
C LYS A 116 -3.17 15.41 8.89
N ALA A 117 -4.30 15.60 8.22
CA ALA A 117 -4.39 16.48 7.08
C ALA A 117 -4.00 17.92 7.44
N SER A 118 -3.00 18.46 6.72
CA SER A 118 -2.61 19.86 6.80
C SER A 118 -3.64 20.74 6.09
N PRO A 119 -4.11 21.85 6.69
CA PRO A 119 -5.03 22.76 6.03
C PRO A 119 -4.44 23.46 4.80
N ASN A 120 -3.12 23.37 4.60
CA ASN A 120 -2.40 24.02 3.49
C ASN A 120 -2.13 23.08 2.31
N THR A 121 -2.55 21.82 2.39
CA THR A 121 -2.22 20.78 1.41
C THR A 121 -3.50 20.19 0.81
N TYR A 122 -3.50 19.93 -0.50
CA TYR A 122 -4.55 19.15 -1.15
C TYR A 122 -4.29 17.66 -0.95
N TYR A 123 -5.31 16.88 -0.61
CA TYR A 123 -5.19 15.42 -0.53
C TYR A 123 -6.11 14.78 -1.55
N LEU A 124 -5.60 13.86 -2.36
CA LEU A 124 -6.37 13.09 -3.34
C LEU A 124 -6.16 11.60 -3.03
N SER A 125 -7.24 10.82 -3.08
CA SER A 125 -7.17 9.37 -2.89
C SER A 125 -7.83 8.62 -4.03
N PHE A 126 -7.09 7.68 -4.62
CA PHE A 126 -7.59 6.74 -5.61
C PHE A 126 -7.65 5.36 -4.98
N SER A 127 -8.86 4.82 -4.88
CA SER A 127 -9.08 3.46 -4.43
C SER A 127 -8.97 2.50 -5.62
N THR A 128 -8.62 1.26 -5.33
CA THR A 128 -8.46 0.18 -6.30
C THR A 128 -9.23 -1.04 -5.82
N GLU A 129 -9.81 -1.77 -6.76
CA GLU A 129 -10.42 -3.08 -6.52
C GLU A 129 -10.18 -3.97 -7.73
N ARG A 130 -10.11 -5.28 -7.49
CA ARG A 130 -10.02 -6.28 -8.55
C ARG A 130 -10.75 -7.56 -8.15
N THR A 131 -11.93 -7.41 -7.57
CA THR A 131 -12.66 -8.54 -6.99
C THR A 131 -14.15 -8.49 -7.26
N TYR A 132 -14.76 -9.67 -7.41
CA TYR A 132 -16.22 -9.80 -7.49
C TYR A 132 -16.79 -10.47 -6.25
N ARG A 133 -18.01 -10.11 -5.89
CA ARG A 133 -18.73 -10.68 -4.74
C ARG A 133 -19.41 -12.00 -5.11
N GLY A 134 -19.09 -13.06 -4.37
CA GLY A 134 -19.76 -14.36 -4.50
C GLY A 134 -21.19 -14.34 -3.95
N ALA A 135 -22.11 -14.99 -4.67
CA ALA A 135 -23.55 -14.92 -4.36
C ALA A 135 -23.96 -15.63 -3.06
N LEU A 136 -23.23 -16.68 -2.63
CA LEU A 136 -23.64 -17.53 -1.51
C LEU A 136 -23.13 -17.02 -0.15
N THR A 137 -21.85 -16.66 -0.07
CA THR A 137 -21.19 -16.29 1.19
C THR A 137 -21.02 -14.78 1.36
N GLY A 138 -21.19 -14.02 0.27
CA GLY A 138 -20.86 -12.60 0.24
C GLY A 138 -19.37 -12.29 0.34
N ASN A 139 -18.49 -13.31 0.26
CA ASN A 139 -17.06 -13.13 0.15
C ASN A 139 -16.68 -12.54 -1.21
N TYR A 140 -15.52 -11.93 -1.29
CA TYR A 140 -14.95 -11.40 -2.52
C TYR A 140 -13.87 -12.34 -3.05
N TYR A 141 -13.81 -12.46 -4.37
CA TYR A 141 -12.94 -13.38 -5.09
C TYR A 141 -12.19 -12.62 -6.19
N PRO A 142 -10.94 -12.98 -6.49
CA PRO A 142 -10.14 -12.29 -7.50
C PRO A 142 -10.80 -12.38 -8.87
N GLU A 143 -10.86 -11.25 -9.58
CA GLU A 143 -11.27 -11.22 -10.98
C GLU A 143 -10.22 -11.85 -11.90
N LEU A 144 -10.66 -12.27 -13.09
CA LEU A 144 -9.74 -12.68 -14.14
C LEU A 144 -8.83 -11.51 -14.53
N GLY A 145 -7.52 -11.74 -14.55
CA GLY A 145 -6.52 -10.73 -14.89
C GLY A 145 -5.80 -10.13 -13.70
N MET A 146 -6.26 -10.35 -12.45
CA MET A 146 -5.44 -10.03 -11.28
C MET A 146 -4.10 -10.78 -11.36
N ASN A 147 -3.02 -10.10 -10.98
CA ASN A 147 -1.69 -10.66 -10.90
C ASN A 147 -1.70 -12.00 -10.14
N ALA A 148 -0.97 -12.97 -10.67
CA ALA A 148 -1.10 -14.37 -10.26
C ALA A 148 -0.77 -14.59 -8.78
N PHE A 149 0.20 -13.84 -8.23
CA PHE A 149 0.56 -13.95 -6.83
C PHE A 149 -0.60 -13.53 -5.93
N SER A 150 -1.17 -12.34 -6.16
CA SER A 150 -2.32 -11.87 -5.39
C SER A 150 -3.54 -12.77 -5.54
N ALA A 151 -3.85 -13.21 -6.77
CA ALA A 151 -5.02 -14.05 -7.04
C ALA A 151 -4.98 -15.39 -6.29
N ILE A 152 -3.79 -15.98 -6.13
CA ILE A 152 -3.62 -17.30 -5.50
C ILE A 152 -3.39 -17.18 -3.99
N VAL A 153 -2.59 -16.19 -3.55
CA VAL A 153 -2.06 -16.14 -2.19
C VAL A 153 -2.81 -15.16 -1.30
N CYS A 154 -3.17 -13.99 -1.81
CA CYS A 154 -3.59 -12.85 -0.97
C CYS A 154 -5.10 -12.59 -1.04
N ALA A 155 -5.65 -12.44 -2.24
CA ALA A 155 -7.04 -12.07 -2.47
C ALA A 155 -8.06 -13.02 -1.82
N PRO A 156 -7.87 -14.36 -1.82
CA PRO A 156 -8.80 -15.26 -1.13
C PRO A 156 -8.87 -15.02 0.38
N PHE A 157 -7.75 -14.67 1.02
CA PHE A 157 -7.72 -14.31 2.44
C PHE A 157 -8.40 -12.96 2.68
N LEU A 158 -7.99 -11.92 1.94
CA LEU A 158 -8.56 -10.57 2.03
C LEU A 158 -10.08 -10.57 1.87
N GLY A 159 -10.58 -11.28 0.85
CA GLY A 159 -11.99 -11.34 0.49
C GLY A 159 -12.87 -12.21 1.38
N SER A 160 -12.30 -12.89 2.38
CA SER A 160 -13.05 -13.75 3.30
C SER A 160 -12.81 -13.44 4.78
N TYR A 161 -11.70 -12.78 5.13
CA TYR A 161 -11.32 -12.50 6.50
C TYR A 161 -12.26 -11.50 7.17
N ARG A 162 -12.89 -11.92 8.26
CA ARG A 162 -13.72 -11.09 9.14
C ARG A 162 -13.25 -11.22 10.56
N ASN A 163 -13.31 -10.13 11.31
CA ASN A 163 -12.97 -10.08 12.71
C ASN A 163 -13.78 -8.98 13.40
N ALA A 164 -14.87 -9.37 14.05
CA ALA A 164 -15.78 -8.44 14.72
C ALA A 164 -15.09 -7.61 15.81
N ALA A 165 -14.14 -8.20 16.55
CA ALA A 165 -13.43 -7.50 17.62
C ALA A 165 -12.51 -6.38 17.09
N LEU A 166 -12.01 -6.51 15.86
CA LEU A 166 -11.23 -5.47 15.17
C LEU A 166 -12.10 -4.54 14.30
N GLY A 167 -13.41 -4.80 14.20
CA GLY A 167 -14.30 -4.07 13.30
C GLY A 167 -14.04 -4.34 11.82
N ILE A 168 -13.56 -5.55 11.51
CA ILE A 168 -13.38 -6.05 10.14
C ILE A 168 -14.64 -6.81 9.75
N ASP A 169 -15.50 -6.14 8.98
CA ASP A 169 -16.80 -6.62 8.51
C ASP A 169 -16.83 -6.74 6.96
N ASP A 170 -18.02 -6.95 6.38
CA ASP A 170 -18.20 -7.14 4.94
C ASP A 170 -17.64 -6.00 4.07
N ARG A 171 -17.49 -4.78 4.62
CA ARG A 171 -16.92 -3.64 3.89
C ARG A 171 -15.44 -3.82 3.59
N TRP A 172 -14.75 -4.70 4.32
CA TRP A 172 -13.32 -4.95 4.15
C TRP A 172 -13.00 -5.97 3.08
N LEU A 173 -14.00 -6.67 2.53
CA LEU A 173 -13.72 -7.84 1.71
C LEU A 173 -13.36 -7.47 0.27
N GLU A 174 -13.93 -6.39 -0.28
CA GLU A 174 -13.48 -5.84 -1.56
C GLU A 174 -12.02 -5.41 -1.45
N ASN A 175 -11.19 -5.82 -2.41
CA ASN A 175 -9.75 -5.59 -2.37
C ASN A 175 -9.13 -5.56 -3.78
N ASP A 176 -7.91 -5.05 -3.86
CA ASP A 176 -7.11 -4.99 -5.09
C ASP A 176 -6.05 -6.10 -5.19
N GLY A 177 -6.19 -7.14 -4.37
CA GLY A 177 -5.23 -8.23 -4.25
C GLY A 177 -4.17 -8.05 -3.17
N ILE A 178 -4.00 -6.86 -2.57
CA ILE A 178 -3.04 -6.61 -1.46
C ILE A 178 -3.69 -5.82 -0.31
N VAL A 179 -4.53 -4.82 -0.63
CA VAL A 179 -5.14 -3.91 0.32
C VAL A 179 -6.66 -3.94 0.18
N ASN A 180 -7.37 -3.86 1.30
CA ASN A 180 -8.82 -3.75 1.32
C ASN A 180 -9.25 -2.38 0.77
N THR A 181 -10.19 -2.35 -0.18
CA THR A 181 -10.60 -1.13 -0.90
C THR A 181 -11.15 -0.05 0.03
N VAL A 182 -11.88 -0.45 1.09
CA VAL A 182 -12.38 0.47 2.12
C VAL A 182 -11.26 1.25 2.84
N SER A 183 -10.02 0.77 2.81
CA SER A 183 -8.87 1.40 3.45
C SER A 183 -8.28 2.56 2.63
N MET A 184 -8.68 2.74 1.37
CA MET A 184 -7.91 3.53 0.41
C MET A 184 -8.35 4.98 0.21
N ASN A 185 -9.60 5.32 0.54
CA ASN A 185 -10.12 6.67 0.33
C ASN A 185 -9.67 7.73 1.36
N GLY A 186 -8.78 7.35 2.27
CA GLY A 186 -8.24 8.21 3.32
C GLY A 186 -8.32 7.57 4.70
N PRO A 187 -7.62 8.14 5.70
CA PRO A 187 -7.56 7.61 7.05
C PRO A 187 -8.87 7.86 7.79
N LYS A 188 -9.47 6.81 8.34
CA LYS A 188 -10.75 6.86 9.07
C LYS A 188 -10.58 6.38 10.51
N ARG A 189 -9.88 5.27 10.71
CA ARG A 189 -9.63 4.70 12.04
C ARG A 189 -8.61 5.55 12.79
N GLY A 190 -8.97 6.03 13.97
CA GLY A 190 -8.11 6.90 14.78
C GLY A 190 -7.90 8.30 14.18
N SER A 191 -8.57 8.61 13.07
CA SER A 191 -8.40 9.85 12.32
C SER A 191 -9.52 10.85 12.59
N SER A 192 -9.17 12.13 12.47
CA SER A 192 -10.13 13.25 12.43
C SER A 192 -10.18 13.91 11.05
N ASP A 193 -9.45 13.35 10.08
CA ASP A 193 -9.39 13.87 8.74
C ASP A 193 -10.77 13.73 8.07
N ARG A 194 -11.12 14.72 7.27
CA ARG A 194 -12.36 14.71 6.51
C ARG A 194 -12.10 14.13 5.12
N ILE A 195 -12.94 13.18 4.73
CA ILE A 195 -12.97 12.59 3.39
C ILE A 195 -14.25 13.08 2.71
N VAL A 196 -14.12 13.61 1.50
CA VAL A 196 -15.24 14.11 0.69
C VAL A 196 -15.17 13.50 -0.70
N PRO A 197 -16.29 13.03 -1.28
CA PRO A 197 -16.30 12.59 -2.66
C PRO A 197 -15.94 13.77 -3.57
N TYR A 198 -15.12 13.50 -4.59
CA TYR A 198 -14.76 14.51 -5.58
C TYR A 198 -16.01 14.95 -6.37
N ASP A 199 -16.28 16.26 -6.34
CA ASP A 199 -17.46 16.88 -6.95
C ASP A 199 -17.11 17.75 -8.16
N GLY A 200 -15.90 17.59 -8.71
CA GLY A 200 -15.34 18.44 -9.77
C GLY A 200 -14.45 19.57 -9.27
N ALA A 201 -14.36 19.79 -7.95
CA ALA A 201 -13.47 20.81 -7.35
C ALA A 201 -12.62 20.22 -6.21
N LEU A 202 -11.29 20.32 -6.35
CA LEU A 202 -10.35 19.88 -5.31
C LEU A 202 -10.32 20.88 -4.14
N LYS A 203 -10.38 20.36 -2.92
CA LYS A 203 -10.44 21.13 -1.66
C LYS A 203 -9.17 20.91 -0.84
N LYS A 204 -8.57 21.98 -0.30
CA LYS A 204 -7.42 21.90 0.64
C LYS A 204 -7.87 21.35 2.00
N GLY A 205 -6.96 20.69 2.72
CA GLY A 205 -7.16 20.25 4.10
C GLY A 205 -8.13 19.08 4.28
N VAL A 206 -8.58 18.47 3.18
CA VAL A 206 -9.47 17.31 3.18
C VAL A 206 -9.01 16.32 2.12
N TRP A 207 -9.36 15.05 2.31
CA TRP A 207 -9.19 13.99 1.32
C TRP A 207 -10.30 14.09 0.27
N ASN A 208 -9.91 14.39 -0.97
CA ASN A 208 -10.77 14.35 -2.13
C ASN A 208 -10.75 12.90 -2.65
N ASP A 209 -11.82 12.16 -2.35
CA ASP A 209 -12.01 10.79 -2.80
C ASP A 209 -12.31 10.78 -4.29
N MET A 210 -11.32 10.35 -5.08
CA MET A 210 -11.35 10.34 -6.54
C MET A 210 -12.07 9.10 -7.09
N GLY A 211 -12.59 8.25 -6.21
CA GLY A 211 -13.32 7.04 -6.56
C GLY A 211 -12.44 5.79 -6.62
N THR A 212 -13.09 4.69 -7.00
CA THR A 212 -12.49 3.36 -7.09
C THR A 212 -12.29 2.96 -8.55
N TYR A 213 -11.10 2.47 -8.88
CA TYR A 213 -10.74 1.96 -10.20
C TYR A 213 -10.67 0.43 -10.16
N ASN A 214 -11.25 -0.22 -11.18
CA ASN A 214 -11.18 -1.67 -11.38
C ASN A 214 -9.81 -2.07 -11.95
N VAL A 215 -8.80 -2.02 -11.10
CA VAL A 215 -7.39 -2.34 -11.37
C VAL A 215 -6.76 -2.89 -10.10
N ASP A 216 -5.86 -3.86 -10.25
CA ASP A 216 -5.16 -4.46 -9.12
C ASP A 216 -3.98 -3.60 -8.62
N HIS A 217 -3.42 -4.01 -7.48
CA HIS A 217 -2.35 -3.30 -6.79
C HIS A 217 -1.05 -3.10 -7.60
N LEU A 218 -0.73 -4.01 -8.53
CA LEU A 218 0.46 -3.98 -9.38
C LEU A 218 0.15 -3.47 -10.79
N GLU A 219 -1.07 -3.68 -11.30
CA GLU A 219 -1.58 -3.14 -12.56
C GLU A 219 -1.55 -1.61 -12.55
N ILE A 220 -1.94 -0.97 -11.43
CA ILE A 220 -2.04 0.50 -11.31
C ILE A 220 -0.68 1.24 -11.43
N ILE A 221 0.43 0.52 -11.22
CA ILE A 221 1.79 1.02 -11.41
C ILE A 221 2.51 0.37 -12.60
N GLY A 222 1.84 -0.51 -13.34
CA GLY A 222 2.36 -1.15 -14.55
C GLY A 222 3.38 -2.26 -14.30
N VAL A 223 3.45 -2.80 -13.07
CA VAL A 223 4.28 -3.98 -12.77
C VAL A 223 3.61 -5.25 -13.30
N ASP A 224 2.28 -5.32 -13.21
CA ASP A 224 1.48 -6.37 -13.85
C ASP A 224 0.70 -5.77 -15.05
N PRO A 225 0.53 -6.49 -16.17
CA PRO A 225 -0.10 -5.94 -17.37
C PRO A 225 -1.63 -5.99 -17.32
N ASN A 226 -2.28 -4.85 -17.55
CA ASN A 226 -3.72 -4.76 -17.82
C ASN A 226 -3.98 -3.96 -19.11
N PRO A 227 -4.15 -4.62 -20.27
CA PRO A 227 -4.33 -3.93 -21.55
C PRO A 227 -5.59 -3.05 -21.62
N SER A 228 -6.58 -3.29 -20.76
CA SER A 228 -7.81 -2.49 -20.69
C SER A 228 -7.62 -1.19 -19.88
N PHE A 229 -6.55 -1.09 -19.10
CA PHE A 229 -6.22 0.09 -18.31
C PHE A 229 -5.20 0.97 -19.03
N ASP A 230 -5.66 2.13 -19.53
CA ASP A 230 -4.75 3.15 -20.09
C ASP A 230 -4.01 3.88 -18.96
N ILE A 231 -2.94 3.23 -18.46
CA ILE A 231 -2.09 3.73 -17.39
C ILE A 231 -1.47 5.08 -17.74
N ARG A 232 -1.07 5.29 -19.00
CA ARG A 232 -0.47 6.55 -19.44
C ARG A 232 -1.49 7.68 -19.35
N ALA A 233 -2.70 7.48 -19.86
CA ALA A 233 -3.74 8.49 -19.77
C ALA A 233 -4.19 8.72 -18.32
N PHE A 234 -4.18 7.71 -17.45
CA PHE A 234 -4.44 7.88 -16.02
C PHE A 234 -3.45 8.86 -15.38
N TYR A 235 -2.14 8.64 -15.54
CA TYR A 235 -1.12 9.52 -14.96
C TYR A 235 -1.06 10.90 -15.62
N LEU A 236 -1.35 11.02 -16.93
CA LEU A 236 -1.44 12.31 -17.60
C LEU A 236 -2.59 13.16 -17.05
N ARG A 237 -3.79 12.59 -16.90
CA ARG A 237 -4.93 13.28 -16.29
C ARG A 237 -4.64 13.70 -14.85
N LEU A 238 -4.00 12.82 -14.07
CA LEU A 238 -3.57 13.16 -12.72
C LEU A 238 -2.60 14.34 -12.72
N ALA A 239 -1.57 14.32 -13.56
CA ALA A 239 -0.60 15.42 -13.67
C ALA A 239 -1.27 16.75 -14.06
N GLU A 240 -2.21 16.73 -15.01
CA GLU A 240 -2.99 17.90 -15.41
C GLU A 240 -3.83 18.45 -14.24
N GLN A 241 -4.51 17.59 -13.49
CA GLN A 241 -5.26 17.99 -12.31
C GLN A 241 -4.37 18.62 -11.24
N LEU A 242 -3.21 18.02 -10.95
CA LEU A 242 -2.26 18.54 -9.97
C LEU A 242 -1.66 19.89 -10.42
N ALA A 243 -1.34 20.05 -11.71
CA ALA A 243 -0.84 21.31 -12.26
C ALA A 243 -1.90 22.44 -12.24
N SER A 244 -3.19 22.09 -12.18
CA SER A 244 -4.29 23.06 -12.10
C SER A 244 -4.56 23.59 -10.68
N LEU A 245 -3.89 23.03 -9.66
CA LEU A 245 -4.11 23.43 -8.26
C LEU A 245 -3.67 24.87 -8.02
N ARG A 246 -4.49 25.60 -7.26
CA ARG A 246 -4.14 26.96 -6.81
C ARG A 246 -3.18 26.85 -5.62
N PRO A 247 -1.99 27.49 -5.68
CA PRO A 247 -1.04 27.50 -4.58
C PRO A 247 -1.63 27.90 -3.23
#